data_AF-A0A959X3N9-F1
#
_entry.id   AF-A0A959X3N9-F1
#
_cell.length_a   1.000
_cell.length_b   1.000
_cell.length_c   1.000
_cell.angle_alpha   90.00
_cell.angle_beta   90.00
_cell.angle_gamma   90.00
#
_symmetry.space_group_name_H-M   'P 1'
#
loop_
_entity.id
_entity.type
_entity.pdbx_description
1 polymer ?
#
loop_
_entity_poly.entity_id
_entity_poly.type
_entity_poly.pdbx_seq_one_letter_code
_entity_poly.pdbx_strand_id
1 'polypeptide(L)' 'EKGIVLLTWGSSSCQPIVEDIDEADDAITVTFKANEGACTMDMGPRLTVLGVSGEGDDQALVLVGDNLDATLPIIG' A
#
# COMPACT_ATOMS: atom_id res chain seq x y z
N GLU A 1 13.89 11.83 2.90
CA GLU A 1 12.71 10.95 2.96
C GLU A 1 12.37 10.55 1.54
N LYS A 2 12.27 9.25 1.27
CA LYS A 2 11.75 8.71 0.00
C LYS A 2 10.29 8.28 0.24
N GLY A 3 9.54 8.10 -0.84
CA GLY A 3 8.14 7.70 -0.74
C GLY A 3 7.75 6.80 -1.89
N ILE A 4 6.94 5.80 -1.59
CA ILE A 4 6.31 4.95 -2.60
C ILE A 4 4.87 5.43 -2.76
N VAL A 5 4.42 5.58 -4.01
CA VAL A 5 3.01 5.83 -4.31
C VAL A 5 2.37 4.52 -4.73
N LEU A 6 1.53 3.97 -3.86
CA LEU A 6 0.74 2.79 -4.16
C LEU A 6 -0.55 3.22 -4.88
N LEU A 7 -0.68 2.81 -6.13
CA LEU A 7 -1.92 2.94 -6.89
C LEU A 7 -2.76 1.66 -6.74
N THR A 8 -3.94 1.79 -6.15
CA THR A 8 -4.92 0.68 -6.08
C THR A 8 -6.20 1.05 -6.82
N TRP A 9 -7.00 0.04 -7.16
CA TRP A 9 -8.34 0.23 -7.73
C TRP A 9 -9.40 -0.22 -6.72
N GLY A 10 -10.38 0.64 -6.45
CA GLY A 10 -11.48 0.31 -5.54
C GLY A 10 -12.43 1.47 -5.31
N SER A 11 -13.31 1.35 -4.31
CA SER A 11 -14.28 2.40 -3.98
C SER A 11 -13.59 3.69 -3.53
N SER A 12 -13.98 4.82 -4.10
CA SER A 12 -13.37 6.12 -3.77
C SER A 12 -13.55 6.52 -2.30
N SER A 13 -14.62 6.06 -1.65
CA SER A 13 -14.91 6.32 -0.23
C SER A 13 -14.24 5.34 0.74
N CYS A 14 -13.65 4.25 0.24
CA CYS A 14 -12.91 3.28 1.04
C CYS A 14 -11.45 3.29 0.63
N GLN A 15 -10.71 4.29 1.09
CA GLN A 15 -9.26 4.34 0.87
C GLN A 15 -8.55 3.28 1.73
N PRO A 16 -7.47 2.66 1.23
CA PRO A 16 -6.63 1.79 2.04
C PRO A 16 -6.09 2.54 3.25
N ILE A 17 -6.10 1.91 4.42
CA ILE A 17 -5.56 2.51 5.65
C ILE A 17 -4.35 1.70 6.10
N VAL A 18 -3.18 2.32 6.02
CA VAL A 18 -1.93 1.74 6.49
C VAL A 18 -1.98 1.64 8.02
N GLU A 19 -1.74 0.44 8.53
CA GLU A 19 -1.59 0.15 9.95
C GLU A 19 -0.12 0.16 10.36
N ASP A 20 0.73 -0.47 9.55
CA ASP A 20 2.16 -0.61 9.83
C ASP A 20 3.00 -0.68 8.55
N ILE A 21 4.25 -0.25 8.64
CA ILE A 21 5.27 -0.40 7.60
C ILE A 21 6.54 -0.95 8.26
N ASP A 22 6.91 -2.17 7.90
CA ASP A 22 8.14 -2.83 8.35
C ASP A 22 9.15 -2.85 7.20
N GLU A 23 10.32 -2.25 7.42
CA GLU A 23 11.39 -2.14 6.42
C GLU A 23 12.51 -3.13 6.75
N ALA A 24 12.65 -4.17 5.95
CA ALA A 24 13.74 -5.14 6.02
C ALA A 24 14.67 -5.00 4.79
N ASP A 25 15.85 -5.63 4.83
CA ASP A 25 16.86 -5.47 3.78
C ASP A 25 16.37 -5.92 2.38
N ASP A 26 15.49 -6.93 2.31
CA ASP A 26 15.00 -7.54 1.07
C ASP A 26 13.55 -7.16 0.71
N ALA A 27 12.77 -6.72 1.68
CA ALA A 27 11.36 -6.41 1.50
C ALA A 27 10.87 -5.27 2.40
N ILE A 28 9.90 -4.51 1.89
CA ILE A 28 9.09 -3.56 2.64
C ILE A 28 7.71 -4.17 2.80
N THR A 29 7.30 -4.49 4.03
CA THR A 29 5.98 -5.05 4.33
C THR A 29 5.04 -3.95 4.79
N VAL A 30 3.92 -3.80 4.11
CA VAL A 30 2.87 -2.84 4.42
C VAL A 30 1.63 -3.59 4.87
N THR A 31 1.23 -3.36 6.11
CA THR A 31 0.01 -3.95 6.67
C THR A 31 -1.12 -2.93 6.57
N PHE A 32 -2.26 -3.36 6.01
CA PHE A 32 -3.48 -2.58 5.94
C PHE A 32 -4.51 -3.12 6.91
N LYS A 33 -5.14 -2.21 7.66
CA LYS A 33 -6.32 -2.57 8.45
C LYS A 33 -7.56 -2.62 7.55
N ALA A 34 -8.48 -3.53 7.87
CA ALA A 34 -9.75 -3.65 7.16
C ALA A 34 -10.54 -2.34 7.21
N ASN A 35 -11.06 -1.92 6.05
CA ASN A 35 -11.95 -0.77 5.96
C ASN A 35 -13.41 -1.21 6.16
N GLU A 36 -13.91 -1.03 7.39
CA GLU A 36 -15.31 -1.33 7.77
C GLU A 36 -16.29 -0.17 7.45
N GLY A 37 -15.84 0.84 6.71
CA GLY A 37 -16.65 1.98 6.31
C GLY A 37 -17.69 1.66 5.23
N ALA A 38 -18.68 2.53 5.08
CA ALA A 38 -19.63 2.43 3.97
C ALA A 38 -18.93 2.79 2.64
N CYS A 39 -18.63 1.77 1.85
CA CYS A 39 -18.09 1.96 0.50
C CYS A 39 -19.21 2.35 -0.49
N THR A 40 -18.93 3.32 -1.35
CA THR A 40 -19.79 3.67 -2.48
C THR A 40 -19.52 2.76 -3.68
N MET A 41 -20.47 2.66 -4.61
CA MET A 41 -20.36 1.78 -5.79
C MET A 41 -19.41 2.29 -6.87
N ASP A 42 -18.97 3.55 -6.81
CA ASP A 42 -18.03 4.10 -7.79
C ASP A 42 -16.62 3.58 -7.53
N MET A 43 -16.13 2.79 -8.50
CA MET A 43 -14.77 2.27 -8.52
C MET A 43 -13.86 3.24 -9.27
N GLY A 44 -12.72 3.57 -8.68
CA GLY A 44 -11.73 4.44 -9.30
C GLY A 44 -10.31 4.19 -8.78
N PRO A 45 -9.33 4.92 -9.34
CA PRO A 45 -7.96 4.88 -8.87
C PRO A 45 -7.85 5.56 -7.50
N ARG A 46 -7.13 4.93 -6.57
CA ARG A 46 -6.84 5.45 -5.23
C ARG A 46 -5.32 5.50 -5.05
N LEU A 47 -4.81 6.64 -4.62
CA LEU A 47 -3.39 6.82 -4.34
C LEU A 47 -3.15 6.80 -2.84
N THR A 48 -2.24 5.94 -2.39
CA THR A 48 -1.77 5.88 -1.01
C THR A 48 -0.26 6.17 -1.00
N VAL A 49 0.16 7.18 -0.22
CA VAL A 49 1.57 7.50 -0.06
C VAL A 49 2.12 6.71 1.12
N LEU A 50 3.17 5.93 0.87
CA LEU A 50 3.91 5.16 1.86
C LEU A 50 5.21 5.90 2.15
N GLY A 51 5.35 6.40 3.38
CA GLY A 51 6.61 6.99 3.84
C GLY A 51 7.57 5.86 4.20
N VAL A 52 8.72 5.82 3.53
CA VAL A 52 9.77 4.82 3.75
C VAL A 52 11.10 5.52 4.02
N SER A 53 11.90 4.93 4.89
CA SER A 53 13.23 5.42 5.25
C SER A 53 14.33 4.86 4.35
N GLY A 54 14.07 3.73 3.71
CA GLY A 54 15.00 2.95 2.90
C GLY A 54 15.35 3.54 1.54
N GLU A 55 16.44 3.00 0.98
CA GLU A 55 17.14 3.56 -0.17
C GLU A 55 17.23 2.55 -1.33
N GLY A 56 16.13 2.21 -2.00
CA GLY A 56 16.22 1.46 -3.26
C GLY A 56 14.90 0.92 -3.79
N ASP A 57 14.87 0.61 -5.09
CA ASP A 57 13.83 -0.12 -5.81
C ASP A 57 14.13 -1.63 -5.94
N ASP A 58 15.28 -2.09 -5.40
CA ASP A 58 15.70 -3.49 -5.38
C ASP A 58 14.89 -4.37 -4.38
N GLN A 59 14.15 -3.74 -3.46
CA GLN A 59 13.30 -4.43 -2.48
C GLN A 59 11.95 -4.84 -3.09
N ALA A 60 11.39 -5.94 -2.60
CA ALA A 60 10.00 -6.28 -2.87
C ALA A 60 9.06 -5.47 -1.96
N LEU A 61 7.92 -5.03 -2.51
CA LEU A 61 6.82 -4.48 -1.72
C LEU A 61 5.82 -5.60 -1.41
N VAL A 62 5.69 -5.95 -0.14
CA VAL A 62 4.73 -6.95 0.33
C VAL A 62 3.54 -6.23 0.95
N LEU A 63 2.34 -6.48 0.43
CA LEU A 63 1.09 -5.93 0.92
C LEU A 63 0.34 -7.02 1.67
N VAL A 64 -0.22 -6.69 2.84
CA VAL A 64 -1.01 -7.62 3.66
C VAL A 64 -2.27 -6.93 4.17
N GLY A 65 -3.43 -7.59 4.05
CA GLY A 65 -4.71 -7.11 4.60
C GLY A 65 -5.55 -6.24 3.66
N ASP A 66 -6.76 -5.90 4.11
CA ASP A 66 -7.79 -5.12 3.38
C ASP A 66 -8.08 -5.60 1.95
N ASN A 67 -7.89 -6.90 1.68
CA ASN A 67 -7.97 -7.52 0.34
C ASN A 67 -6.95 -6.97 -0.68
N LEU A 68 -5.81 -6.46 -0.19
CA LEU A 68 -4.71 -5.97 -1.01
C LEU A 68 -3.50 -6.91 -1.01
N ASP A 69 -3.63 -8.13 -0.46
CA ASP A 69 -2.54 -9.09 -0.29
C ASP A 69 -1.82 -9.38 -1.62
N ALA A 70 -0.55 -8.99 -1.71
CA ALA A 70 0.26 -9.12 -2.91
C ALA A 70 1.76 -8.96 -2.62
N THR A 71 2.61 -9.43 -3.53
CA THR A 71 4.04 -9.09 -3.57
C THR A 71 4.34 -8.45 -4.92
N LEU A 72 4.87 -7.24 -4.91
CA LEU A 72 5.06 -6.39 -6.09
C LEU A 72 6.51 -5.90 -6.16
N PRO A 73 7.10 -5.74 -7.35
CA PRO A 73 8.34 -5.00 -7.49
C PRO A 73 8.09 -3.51 -7.26
N ILE A 74 9.09 -2.81 -6.71
CA ILE A 74 9.10 -1.34 -6.66
C ILE A 74 9.68 -0.85 -7.99
N ILE A 75 9.08 0.20 -8.57
CA ILE A 75 9.52 0.80 -9.82
C ILE A 75 9.96 2.24 -9.54
N GLY A 76 11.24 2.54 -9.78
CA GLY A 76 11.89 3.84 -9.56
C GLY A 76 12.33 4.55 -10.84
#